data_AF-G2YTL3-F1
#
_entry.id   AF-G2YTL3-F1
#
_cell.length_a   1.000
_cell.length_b   1.000
_cell.length_c   1.000
_cell.angle_alpha   90.00
_cell.angle_beta   90.00
_cell.angle_gamma   90.00
#
_symmetry.space_group_name_H-M   'P 1'
#
loop_
_entity.id
_entity.type
_entity.pdbx_description
1 polymer ?
#
loop_
_entity_poly.entity_id
_entity_poly.type
_entity_poly.pdbx_seq_one_letter_code
_entity_poly.pdbx_strand_id
1 'polypeptide(L)'
;MGDIGQDAKNIVIIGGGIIGVSTAYWLTQHRLYDPSIHSIAILEAAEIAGGSSGKAGGLLASWATPSCLAPLSFKLHTELAEKYKGSLCWGYRRVHCADAAFDTRSNTSANESIDRFEILKWINRSGVKEFSEIGKPDNTAQHLLHRLITRRTTKQSVPSSIVSMELRGKFVQLK
;
A
#
# COMPACT_ATOMS: atom_id res chain seq x y z
N MET A 1 27.43 -6.69 31.60
CA MET A 1 26.43 -5.93 30.83
C MET A 1 27.13 -4.73 30.24
N GLY A 2 27.37 -4.68 28.93
CA GLY A 2 28.00 -3.53 28.29
C GLY A 2 27.03 -2.35 28.26
N ASP A 3 27.51 -1.20 28.68
CA ASP A 3 26.83 0.09 28.58
C ASP A 3 26.72 0.43 27.08
N ILE A 4 25.57 0.15 26.47
CA ILE A 4 25.33 0.54 25.07
C ILE A 4 24.97 2.01 25.11
N GLY A 5 25.98 2.88 25.16
CA GLY A 5 25.81 4.31 24.96
C GLY A 5 24.92 4.53 23.74
N GLN A 6 23.80 5.24 23.93
CA GLN A 6 22.93 5.57 22.81
C GLN A 6 23.57 6.70 22.00
N ASP A 7 24.46 6.33 21.08
CA ASP A 7 25.06 7.27 20.15
C ASP A 7 23.98 7.89 19.26
N ALA A 8 24.06 9.20 19.05
CA ALA A 8 23.21 9.89 18.09
C ALA A 8 23.41 9.31 16.69
N LYS A 9 22.33 9.05 15.96
CA LYS A 9 22.37 8.45 14.60
C LYS A 9 21.52 9.23 13.63
N ASN A 10 22.08 9.46 12.45
CA ASN A 10 21.37 9.99 11.31
C ASN A 10 21.13 8.86 10.31
N ILE A 11 19.88 8.47 10.12
CA ILE A 11 19.49 7.37 9.23
C ILE A 11 18.95 7.98 7.94
N VAL A 12 19.60 7.69 6.82
CA VAL A 12 19.17 8.15 5.49
C VAL A 12 18.58 6.98 4.72
N ILE A 13 17.35 7.14 4.24
CA ILE A 13 16.62 6.17 3.43
C ILE A 13 16.50 6.73 2.02
N ILE A 14 16.99 5.99 1.02
CA ILE A 14 16.90 6.39 -0.39
C ILE A 14 15.70 5.67 -1.02
N GLY A 15 14.72 6.45 -1.47
CA GLY A 15 13.49 6.00 -2.11
C GLY A 15 12.24 6.29 -1.28
N GLY A 16 11.35 7.14 -1.79
CA GLY A 16 10.06 7.51 -1.20
C GLY A 16 8.90 6.60 -1.61
N GLY A 17 9.18 5.36 -2.02
CA GLY A 17 8.18 4.33 -2.32
C GLY A 17 7.66 3.61 -1.08
N ILE A 18 6.83 2.58 -1.29
CA ILE A 18 6.23 1.81 -0.19
C ILE A 18 7.27 1.18 0.73
N ILE A 19 8.40 0.73 0.18
CA ILE A 19 9.49 0.12 0.95
C ILE A 19 10.17 1.16 1.83
N GLY A 20 10.61 2.29 1.29
CA GLY A 20 11.31 3.32 2.07
C GLY A 20 10.43 3.93 3.16
N VAL A 21 9.17 4.24 2.85
CA VAL A 21 8.21 4.75 3.86
C VAL A 21 7.88 3.70 4.92
N SER A 22 7.76 2.42 4.56
CA SER A 22 7.53 1.35 5.54
C SER A 22 8.75 1.14 6.44
N THR A 23 9.97 1.19 5.88
CA THR A 23 11.21 1.12 6.65
C THR A 23 11.30 2.27 7.64
N ALA A 24 11.07 3.51 7.18
CA ALA A 24 11.06 4.69 8.06
C ALA A 24 10.05 4.52 9.19
N TYR A 25 8.81 4.12 8.86
CA TYR A 25 7.77 3.89 9.86
C TYR A 25 8.21 2.86 10.91
N TRP A 26 8.68 1.68 10.50
CA TRP A 26 9.04 0.63 11.45
C TRP A 26 10.30 0.96 12.26
N LEU A 27 11.23 1.75 11.73
CA LEU A 27 12.34 2.29 12.50
C LEU A 27 11.84 3.16 13.65
N THR A 28 10.85 4.02 13.43
CA THR A 28 10.29 4.84 14.52
C THR A 28 9.57 4.03 15.61
N GLN A 29 9.18 2.79 15.29
CA GLN A 29 8.54 1.88 16.26
C GLN A 29 9.54 0.95 16.95
N HIS A 30 10.82 1.03 16.59
CA HIS A 30 11.84 0.15 17.14
C HIS A 30 12.20 0.58 18.57
N ARG A 31 12.38 -0.37 19.49
CA ARG A 31 12.68 -0.09 20.90
C ARG A 31 13.93 0.75 21.16
N LEU A 32 14.87 0.73 20.21
CA LEU A 32 16.12 1.50 20.29
C LEU A 32 16.02 2.87 19.60
N TYR A 33 14.88 3.18 18.98
CA TYR A 33 14.68 4.47 18.36
C TYR A 33 14.25 5.49 19.42
N ASP A 34 15.18 6.36 19.75
CA ASP A 34 14.95 7.58 20.52
C ASP A 34 14.92 8.82 19.59
N PRO A 35 13.78 9.53 19.45
CA PRO A 35 13.66 10.72 18.61
C PRO A 35 14.45 11.94 19.11
N SER A 36 14.98 11.92 20.34
CA SER A 36 15.81 13.03 20.87
C SER A 36 17.24 13.02 20.34
N ILE A 37 17.73 11.86 19.89
CA ILE A 37 19.12 11.65 19.45
C ILE A 37 19.23 10.95 18.08
N HIS A 38 18.15 10.33 17.59
CA HIS A 38 18.12 9.73 16.27
C HIS A 38 17.26 10.55 15.32
N SER A 39 17.70 10.67 14.08
CA SER A 39 16.96 11.31 12.99
C SER A 39 16.79 10.36 11.80
N ILE A 40 15.67 10.50 11.09
CA ILE A 40 15.39 9.74 9.86
C ILE A 40 15.09 10.72 8.74
N ALA A 41 15.86 10.65 7.65
CA ALA A 41 15.62 11.41 6.43
C ALA A 41 15.28 10.45 5.28
N ILE A 42 14.23 10.75 4.53
CA ILE A 42 13.88 10.04 3.28
C ILE A 42 14.26 10.94 2.11
N LEU A 43 15.12 10.45 1.23
CA LEU A 43 15.51 11.10 -0.01
C LEU A 43 14.81 10.42 -1.18
N GLU A 44 14.06 11.19 -1.95
CA GLU A 44 13.38 10.75 -3.17
C GLU A 44 13.75 11.72 -4.30
N ALA A 45 14.05 11.18 -5.48
CA ALA A 45 14.50 11.96 -6.62
C ALA A 45 13.36 12.76 -7.28
N ALA A 46 12.14 12.22 -7.22
CA ALA A 46 10.95 12.85 -7.75
C ALA A 46 9.96 13.17 -6.62
N GLU A 47 8.75 12.63 -6.69
CA GLU A 47 7.72 12.78 -5.66
C GLU A 47 7.56 11.49 -4.84
N ILE A 48 7.10 11.63 -3.59
CA ILE A 48 6.75 10.48 -2.77
C ILE A 48 5.70 9.64 -3.49
N ALA A 49 5.99 8.35 -3.63
CA ALA A 49 5.21 7.40 -4.42
C ALA A 49 5.06 7.73 -5.93
N GLY A 50 5.93 8.52 -6.56
CA GLY A 50 5.84 8.86 -8.01
C GLY A 50 6.16 7.70 -8.97
N GLY A 51 6.87 6.68 -8.47
CA GLY A 51 7.30 5.51 -9.22
C GLY A 51 6.26 4.37 -9.26
N SER A 52 6.77 3.14 -9.23
CA SER A 52 5.96 1.91 -9.27
C SER A 52 4.92 1.83 -8.15
N SER A 53 5.29 2.23 -6.92
CA SER A 53 4.42 2.09 -5.76
C SER A 53 3.12 2.92 -5.86
N GLY A 54 3.18 4.17 -6.34
CA GLY A 54 1.95 4.97 -6.46
C GLY A 54 1.05 4.56 -7.62
N LYS A 55 1.59 3.83 -8.60
CA LYS A 55 0.86 3.36 -9.79
C LYS A 55 0.33 1.92 -9.64
N ALA A 56 0.65 1.23 -8.55
CA ALA A 56 0.20 -0.14 -8.33
C ALA A 56 -1.32 -0.22 -8.06
N GLY A 57 -1.97 -1.27 -8.57
CA GLY A 57 -3.42 -1.48 -8.45
C GLY A 57 -3.91 -1.79 -7.02
N GLY A 58 -3.00 -2.16 -6.12
CA GLY A 58 -3.25 -2.28 -4.68
C GLY A 58 -4.15 -3.42 -4.24
N LEU A 59 -4.25 -4.48 -5.06
CA LEU A 59 -4.87 -5.74 -4.67
C LEU A 59 -4.02 -6.45 -3.61
N LEU A 60 -4.69 -6.92 -2.57
CA LEU A 60 -4.14 -7.74 -1.51
C LEU A 60 -4.88 -9.07 -1.49
N ALA A 61 -4.13 -10.16 -1.48
CA ALA A 61 -4.68 -11.50 -1.39
C ALA A 61 -3.81 -12.34 -0.45
N SER A 62 -4.42 -13.05 0.49
CA SER A 62 -3.69 -13.95 1.39
C SER A 62 -3.06 -15.13 0.65
N TRP A 63 -3.60 -15.48 -0.53
CA TRP A 63 -3.13 -16.53 -1.43
C TRP A 63 -2.13 -16.04 -2.49
N ALA A 64 -1.68 -14.78 -2.42
CA ALA A 64 -0.69 -14.25 -3.36
C ALA A 64 0.69 -14.92 -3.21
N THR A 65 1.61 -14.60 -4.12
CA THR A 65 3.01 -15.03 -4.07
C THR A 65 3.89 -13.95 -3.41
N PRO A 66 4.89 -14.32 -2.60
CA PRO A 66 5.21 -15.68 -2.15
C PRO A 66 4.27 -16.13 -1.02
N SER A 67 3.94 -17.43 -1.00
CA SER A 67 2.98 -18.03 -0.06
C SER A 67 3.39 -17.91 1.41
N CYS A 68 4.68 -17.80 1.69
CA CYS A 68 5.19 -17.59 3.06
C CYS A 68 4.97 -16.16 3.57
N LEU A 69 4.81 -15.17 2.69
CA LEU A 69 4.62 -13.76 3.09
C LEU A 69 3.20 -13.27 2.85
N ALA A 70 2.48 -13.79 1.85
CA ALA A 70 1.18 -13.27 1.47
C ALA A 70 0.15 -13.26 2.63
N PRO A 71 -0.02 -14.34 3.43
CA PRO A 71 -0.94 -14.32 4.57
C PRO A 71 -0.52 -13.29 5.63
N LEU A 72 0.77 -13.17 5.91
CA LEU A 72 1.32 -12.24 6.91
C LEU A 72 1.13 -10.79 6.47
N SER A 73 1.47 -10.49 5.20
CA SER A 73 1.28 -9.18 4.59
C SER A 73 -0.19 -8.76 4.60
N PHE A 74 -1.09 -9.66 4.20
CA PHE A 74 -2.51 -9.40 4.18
C PHE A 74 -3.08 -9.10 5.58
N LYS A 75 -2.69 -9.89 6.57
CA LYS A 75 -3.07 -9.66 7.97
C LYS A 75 -2.57 -8.29 8.44
N LEU A 76 -1.30 -7.98 8.20
CA LEU A 76 -0.71 -6.71 8.61
C LEU A 76 -1.41 -5.49 7.98
N HIS A 77 -1.76 -5.56 6.69
CA HIS A 77 -2.51 -4.48 6.03
C HIS A 77 -3.90 -4.27 6.66
N THR A 78 -4.55 -5.34 7.11
CA THR A 78 -5.82 -5.26 7.85
C THR A 78 -5.63 -4.56 9.20
N GLU A 79 -4.66 -5.00 9.99
CA GLU A 79 -4.35 -4.42 11.31
C GLU A 79 -3.98 -2.93 11.22
N LEU A 80 -3.15 -2.56 10.23
CA LEU A 80 -2.80 -1.16 10.01
C LEU A 80 -4.00 -0.33 9.55
N ALA A 81 -4.90 -0.89 8.75
CA ALA A 81 -6.12 -0.21 8.35
C ALA A 81 -7.07 0.00 9.53
N GLU A 82 -7.21 -0.97 10.42
CA GLU A 82 -8.01 -0.81 11.64
C GLU A 82 -7.39 0.25 12.56
N LYS A 83 -6.09 0.14 12.83
CA LYS A 83 -5.35 1.04 13.74
C LYS A 83 -5.42 2.50 13.33
N TYR A 84 -5.38 2.80 12.02
CA TYR A 84 -5.25 4.17 11.51
C TYR A 84 -6.43 4.61 10.63
N LYS A 85 -7.59 3.95 10.75
CA LYS A 85 -8.80 4.28 9.96
C LYS A 85 -8.52 4.25 8.45
N GLY A 86 -7.81 3.22 8.00
CA GLY A 86 -7.33 3.03 6.63
C GLY A 86 -8.40 3.05 5.55
N SER A 87 -9.64 2.67 5.89
CA SER A 87 -10.79 2.83 4.99
C SER A 87 -10.98 4.30 4.56
N LEU A 88 -10.94 5.24 5.52
CA LEU A 88 -11.04 6.67 5.24
C LEU A 88 -9.70 7.25 4.73
N CYS A 89 -8.60 6.82 5.33
CA CYS A 89 -7.30 7.43 5.07
C CYS A 89 -6.76 7.07 3.68
N TRP A 90 -6.83 5.80 3.29
CA TRP A 90 -6.25 5.30 2.03
C TRP A 90 -7.13 4.31 1.27
N GLY A 91 -8.44 4.27 1.58
CA GLY A 91 -9.40 3.48 0.81
C GLY A 91 -9.26 1.97 0.99
N TYR A 92 -8.73 1.51 2.14
CA TYR A 92 -8.70 0.09 2.45
C TYR A 92 -10.11 -0.49 2.49
N ARG A 93 -10.37 -1.53 1.71
CA ARG A 93 -11.66 -2.21 1.63
C ARG A 93 -11.47 -3.69 1.36
N ARG A 94 -12.36 -4.51 1.91
CA ARG A 94 -12.51 -5.93 1.55
C ARG A 94 -13.20 -6.01 0.19
N VAL A 95 -12.78 -6.93 -0.67
CA VAL A 95 -13.31 -7.04 -2.04
C VAL A 95 -13.60 -8.50 -2.41
N HIS A 96 -14.40 -8.70 -3.44
CA HIS A 96 -14.39 -9.95 -4.19
C HIS A 96 -13.36 -9.85 -5.31
N CYS A 97 -12.76 -10.97 -5.69
CA CYS A 97 -11.78 -11.07 -6.76
C CYS A 97 -12.12 -12.26 -7.65
N ALA A 98 -12.04 -12.07 -8.97
CA ALA A 98 -12.29 -13.11 -9.95
C ALA A 98 -11.23 -13.07 -11.05
N ASP A 99 -10.91 -14.23 -11.59
CA ASP A 99 -10.19 -14.40 -12.84
C ASP A 99 -11.23 -14.68 -13.95
N ALA A 100 -11.04 -14.08 -15.11
CA ALA A 100 -11.99 -14.21 -16.21
C ALA A 100 -11.29 -14.12 -17.57
N ALA A 101 -11.58 -15.09 -18.44
CA ALA A 101 -11.13 -15.10 -19.82
C ALA A 101 -12.23 -14.54 -20.73
N PHE A 102 -11.87 -13.56 -21.54
CA PHE A 102 -12.77 -12.91 -22.48
C PHE A 102 -12.38 -13.19 -23.93
N ASP A 103 -13.37 -13.53 -24.75
CA ASP A 103 -13.26 -13.56 -26.20
C ASP A 103 -14.09 -12.42 -26.79
N THR A 104 -13.41 -11.53 -27.51
CA THR A 104 -14.01 -10.36 -28.15
C THR A 104 -14.66 -10.70 -29.50
N ARG A 105 -14.51 -11.93 -30.00
CA ARG A 105 -14.98 -12.37 -31.32
C ARG A 105 -16.16 -13.34 -31.27
N SER A 106 -16.47 -13.94 -30.11
CA SER A 106 -17.62 -14.84 -29.99
C SER A 106 -18.91 -14.05 -29.79
N ASN A 107 -19.80 -14.11 -30.77
CA ASN A 107 -21.16 -13.56 -30.68
C ASN A 107 -22.16 -14.63 -30.17
N THR A 108 -21.69 -15.55 -29.34
CA THR A 108 -22.46 -16.71 -28.91
C THR A 108 -23.10 -16.41 -27.56
N SER A 109 -24.43 -16.28 -27.56
CA SER A 109 -25.25 -16.11 -26.36
C SER A 109 -25.07 -17.32 -25.45
N ALA A 110 -24.35 -17.17 -24.33
CA ALA A 110 -24.21 -18.23 -23.35
C ALA A 110 -25.54 -18.45 -22.60
N ASN A 111 -26.00 -19.70 -22.56
CA ASN A 111 -27.20 -20.15 -21.83
C ASN A 111 -27.03 -20.00 -20.31
N GLU A 112 -28.16 -19.70 -19.65
CA GLU A 112 -28.29 -19.26 -18.26
C GLU A 112 -27.94 -20.32 -17.20
N SER A 113 -27.33 -19.87 -16.10
CA SER A 113 -27.80 -20.08 -14.71
C SER A 113 -26.72 -19.75 -13.67
N ILE A 114 -26.52 -18.48 -13.28
CA ILE A 114 -25.84 -18.16 -12.00
C ILE A 114 -26.40 -16.87 -11.40
N ASP A 115 -27.02 -16.93 -10.23
CA ASP A 115 -27.61 -15.82 -9.45
C ASP A 115 -26.60 -14.73 -8.97
N ARG A 116 -25.34 -14.77 -9.44
CA ARG A 116 -24.25 -13.83 -9.09
C ARG A 116 -24.17 -12.59 -9.99
N PHE A 117 -25.09 -12.45 -10.95
CA PHE A 117 -24.97 -11.52 -12.09
C PHE A 117 -25.53 -10.10 -11.88
N GLU A 118 -26.11 -9.78 -10.73
CA GLU A 118 -26.43 -8.39 -10.37
C GLU A 118 -25.16 -7.54 -10.19
N ILE A 119 -24.07 -8.14 -9.69
CA ILE A 119 -22.81 -7.45 -9.36
C ILE A 119 -21.98 -7.12 -10.63
N LEU A 120 -22.14 -7.89 -11.71
CA LEU A 120 -21.31 -7.79 -12.92
C LEU A 120 -22.10 -7.28 -14.15
N LYS A 121 -23.15 -6.50 -13.94
CA LYS A 121 -23.97 -5.92 -15.02
C LYS A 121 -23.19 -5.08 -16.03
N TRP A 122 -22.03 -4.54 -15.63
CA TRP A 122 -21.17 -3.72 -16.49
C TRP A 122 -20.28 -4.55 -17.45
N ILE A 123 -20.22 -5.88 -17.27
CA ILE A 123 -19.44 -6.78 -18.13
C ILE A 123 -20.33 -7.35 -19.25
N ASN A 124 -19.85 -7.29 -20.49
CA ASN A 124 -20.52 -7.95 -21.62
C ASN A 124 -20.42 -9.47 -21.48
N ARG A 125 -21.57 -10.11 -21.23
CA ARG A 125 -21.67 -11.54 -20.92
C ARG A 125 -21.33 -12.44 -22.10
N SER A 126 -21.67 -12.03 -23.32
CA SER A 126 -21.49 -12.86 -24.53
C SER A 126 -20.02 -13.13 -24.87
N GLY A 127 -19.10 -12.35 -24.29
CA GLY A 127 -17.66 -12.53 -24.45
C GLY A 127 -16.99 -13.32 -23.32
N VAL A 128 -17.68 -13.65 -22.23
CA VAL A 128 -17.05 -14.40 -21.11
C VAL A 128 -16.95 -15.88 -21.49
N LYS A 129 -15.74 -16.41 -21.61
CA LYS A 129 -15.51 -17.85 -21.81
C LYS A 129 -15.38 -18.60 -20.49
N GLU A 130 -14.62 -18.03 -19.57
CA GLU A 130 -14.34 -18.63 -18.28
C GLU A 130 -14.42 -17.56 -17.20
N PHE A 131 -14.91 -17.95 -16.03
CA PHE A 131 -15.00 -17.09 -14.86
C PHE A 131 -14.78 -17.94 -13.61
N SER A 132 -13.86 -17.51 -12.76
CA SER A 132 -13.56 -18.16 -11.48
C SER A 132 -13.45 -17.12 -10.38
N GLU A 133 -14.23 -17.29 -9.30
CA GLU A 133 -14.07 -16.46 -8.10
C GLU A 133 -12.82 -16.94 -7.34
N ILE A 134 -11.76 -16.14 -7.39
CA ILE A 134 -10.46 -16.44 -6.77
C ILE A 134 -10.30 -15.80 -5.39
N GLY A 135 -11.18 -14.86 -5.03
CA GLY A 135 -11.11 -14.16 -3.76
C GLY A 135 -12.44 -13.64 -3.26
N LYS A 136 -12.58 -13.64 -1.94
CA LYS A 136 -13.76 -13.17 -1.21
C LYS A 136 -13.35 -12.11 -0.18
N PRO A 137 -14.33 -11.40 0.42
CA PRO A 137 -14.08 -10.42 1.47
C PRO A 137 -13.48 -10.97 2.77
N ASP A 138 -13.16 -12.24 2.88
CA ASP A 138 -12.40 -12.87 3.98
C ASP A 138 -10.89 -13.01 3.65
N ASN A 139 -10.53 -13.17 2.37
CA ASN A 139 -9.15 -13.43 1.93
C ASN A 139 -8.59 -12.43 0.88
N THR A 140 -9.40 -11.46 0.41
CA THR A 140 -8.95 -10.39 -0.50
C THR A 140 -9.38 -8.97 -0.11
N ALA A 141 -8.51 -8.00 -0.35
CA ALA A 141 -8.71 -6.58 -0.06
C ALA A 141 -8.09 -5.71 -1.16
N GLN A 142 -8.40 -4.42 -1.14
CA GLN A 142 -7.77 -3.43 -2.00
C GLN A 142 -7.52 -2.13 -1.23
N HIS A 143 -6.45 -1.42 -1.56
CA HIS A 143 -6.21 -0.05 -1.10
C HIS A 143 -5.54 0.81 -2.17
N LEU A 144 -5.57 2.13 -1.98
CA LEU A 144 -4.91 3.09 -2.87
C LEU A 144 -3.49 3.33 -2.38
N LEU A 145 -2.48 2.68 -2.98
CA LEU A 145 -1.10 2.76 -2.51
C LEU A 145 -0.56 4.19 -2.47
N HIS A 146 -0.82 5.00 -3.50
CA HIS A 146 -0.40 6.40 -3.49
C HIS A 146 -0.91 7.13 -2.24
N ARG A 147 -2.18 6.94 -1.86
CA ARG A 147 -2.74 7.56 -0.64
C ARG A 147 -2.19 6.95 0.64
N LEU A 148 -1.94 5.63 0.67
CA LEU A 148 -1.35 4.96 1.82
C LEU A 148 0.03 5.54 2.14
N ILE A 149 0.85 5.79 1.12
CA ILE A 149 2.20 6.30 1.26
C ILE A 149 2.17 7.80 1.58
N THR A 150 1.48 8.62 0.77
CA THR A 150 1.49 10.09 0.89
C THR A 150 0.72 10.62 2.09
N ARG A 151 -0.40 10.00 2.52
CA ARG A 151 -1.13 10.50 3.69
C ARG A 151 -0.50 10.12 5.02
N ARG A 152 0.35 9.10 5.03
CA ARG A 152 1.18 8.82 6.21
C ARG A 152 2.27 9.86 6.38
N THR A 153 2.89 10.31 5.30
CA THR A 153 3.89 11.38 5.38
C THR A 153 3.27 12.73 5.79
N THR A 154 1.99 12.98 5.51
CA THR A 154 1.35 14.27 5.83
C THR A 154 0.54 14.33 7.12
N LYS A 155 -0.02 13.21 7.63
CA LYS A 155 -0.91 13.21 8.82
C LYS A 155 -0.29 12.66 10.08
N GLN A 156 0.76 11.84 9.99
CA GLN A 156 1.68 11.71 11.12
C GLN A 156 2.58 12.93 11.07
N SER A 157 2.09 14.00 11.67
CA SER A 157 2.94 14.90 12.43
C SER A 157 3.77 14.03 13.38
N VAL A 158 4.91 13.57 12.85
CA VAL A 158 6.09 13.27 13.65
C VAL A 158 6.27 14.51 14.52
N PRO A 159 6.36 14.40 15.86
CA PRO A 159 6.62 15.55 16.70
C PRO A 159 7.79 16.34 16.11
N SER A 160 7.67 17.66 16.14
CA SER A 160 8.28 18.69 15.29
C SER A 160 9.81 18.75 15.19
N SER A 161 10.51 17.64 15.38
CA SER A 161 11.94 17.46 15.19
C SER A 161 12.17 16.38 14.13
N ILE A 162 12.31 16.85 12.89
CA ILE A 162 13.01 16.18 11.78
C ILE A 162 12.21 15.08 11.04
N VAL A 163 11.36 15.54 10.11
CA VAL A 163 11.35 15.02 8.73
C VAL A 163 11.48 16.25 7.83
N SER A 164 12.71 16.66 7.52
CA SER A 164 12.94 17.66 6.47
C SER A 164 12.74 16.94 5.13
N MET A 165 11.59 17.17 4.50
CA MET A 165 11.31 16.69 3.15
C MET A 165 11.77 17.76 2.18
N GLU A 166 13.07 17.76 1.87
CA GLU A 166 13.65 18.75 0.97
C GLU A 166 13.56 18.27 -0.49
N LEU A 167 12.46 18.65 -1.15
CA LEU A 167 12.30 18.57 -2.59
C LEU A 167 13.12 19.70 -3.23
N ARG A 168 14.42 19.50 -3.49
CA ARG A 168 15.17 20.43 -4.35
C ARG A 168 15.10 20.03 -5.81
N GLY A 169 14.07 20.59 -6.45
CA GLY A 169 14.04 20.91 -7.86
C GLY A 169 13.70 22.39 -8.10
N LYS A 170 14.16 23.31 -7.25
CA LYS A 170 14.40 24.76 -7.51
C LYS A 170 14.76 25.48 -6.21
N PHE A 171 15.92 26.12 -6.20
CA PHE A 171 16.29 27.10 -5.17
C PHE A 171 15.28 28.26 -5.21
N VAL A 172 14.53 28.47 -4.12
CA VAL A 172 14.02 29.79 -3.76
C VAL A 172 14.28 29.95 -2.27
N GLN A 173 15.35 30.67 -1.94
CA GLN A 173 15.47 31.29 -0.63
C GLN A 173 14.45 32.41 -0.54
N LEU A 174 13.60 32.38 0.48
CA LEU A 174 12.94 33.58 0.97
C LEU A 174 13.20 33.66 2.47
N LYS A 175 13.65 34.85 2.87
CA LYS A 175 14.04 35.27 4.22
C LYS A 175 12.94 35.03 5.24
#